data_AF-A0A2D7S4M7-F1
#
_entry.id   AF-A0A2D7S4M7-F1
#
_cell.length_a   1.000
_cell.length_b   1.000
_cell.length_c   1.000
_cell.angle_alpha   90.00
_cell.angle_beta   90.00
_cell.angle_gamma   90.00
#
_symmetry.space_group_name_H-M   'P 1'
#
loop_
_entity.id
_entity.type
_entity.pdbx_description
1 polymer ?
#
loop_
_entity_poly.entity_id
_entity_poly.type
_entity_poly.pdbx_seq_one_letter_code
_entity_poly.pdbx_strand_id
1 'polypeptide(L)'
;MNIRNVSLSIIGLLMVFTFAQSAERIMQIKDLGIDGESRIYDVICPSGNGTLLYHRIGHSDVLPENEVDQEQELIELVAPKDDAPALGKKPEVCTLKNDGEYDCKKYKNIDSAAEAVCKEIG
;
A
#
# COMPACT_ATOMS: atom_id res chain seq x y z
N MET A 1 -31.46 -59.48 -19.07
CA MET A 1 -30.71 -58.23 -18.80
C MET A 1 -31.13 -57.76 -17.41
N ASN A 2 -30.25 -57.86 -16.41
CA ASN A 2 -30.60 -57.82 -14.98
C ASN A 2 -30.74 -56.38 -14.44
N ILE A 3 -31.90 -56.09 -13.83
CA ILE A 3 -32.32 -54.79 -13.29
C ILE A 3 -31.59 -54.42 -11.97
N ARG A 4 -30.69 -55.28 -11.45
CA ARG A 4 -30.01 -55.08 -10.15
C ARG A 4 -28.82 -54.12 -10.16
N ASN A 5 -28.40 -53.60 -11.31
CA ASN A 5 -27.15 -52.83 -11.41
C ASN A 5 -27.32 -51.32 -11.65
N VAL A 6 -28.56 -50.83 -11.76
CA VAL A 6 -28.82 -49.42 -12.13
C VAL A 6 -29.01 -48.50 -10.91
N SER A 7 -29.11 -49.04 -9.69
CA SER A 7 -29.35 -48.21 -8.49
C SER A 7 -28.09 -47.69 -7.80
N LEU A 8 -26.90 -48.25 -8.05
CA LEU A 8 -25.67 -47.85 -7.34
C LEU A 8 -24.93 -46.65 -7.94
N SER A 9 -25.29 -46.20 -9.14
CA SER A 9 -24.54 -45.16 -9.84
C SER A 9 -24.91 -43.72 -9.42
N ILE A 10 -25.90 -43.53 -8.55
CA ILE A 10 -26.43 -42.21 -8.16
C ILE A 10 -25.84 -41.72 -6.81
N ILE A 11 -25.14 -42.58 -6.08
CA ILE A 11 -24.46 -42.23 -4.79
C ILE A 11 -23.07 -41.61 -5.04
N GLY A 12 -22.77 -41.21 -6.28
CA GLY A 12 -21.65 -40.32 -6.61
C GLY A 12 -21.94 -38.85 -6.30
N LEU A 13 -22.89 -38.57 -5.40
CA LEU A 13 -23.17 -37.26 -4.83
C LEU A 13 -22.05 -36.90 -3.82
N LEU A 14 -20.82 -36.83 -4.31
CA LEU A 14 -19.67 -36.40 -3.53
C LEU A 14 -19.75 -34.88 -3.43
N MET A 15 -20.28 -34.46 -2.29
CA MET A 15 -20.32 -33.09 -1.79
C MET A 15 -18.98 -32.41 -2.06
N VAL A 16 -18.95 -31.53 -3.06
CA VAL A 16 -17.90 -30.53 -3.16
C VAL A 16 -18.21 -29.52 -2.07
N PHE A 17 -17.63 -29.73 -0.88
CA PHE A 17 -17.54 -28.68 0.12
C PHE A 17 -16.66 -27.59 -0.48
N THR A 18 -17.29 -26.62 -1.13
CA THR A 18 -16.65 -25.34 -1.41
C THR A 18 -16.43 -24.69 -0.05
N PHE A 19 -15.22 -24.82 0.49
CA PHE A 19 -14.77 -23.95 1.56
C PHE A 19 -14.78 -22.54 0.96
N ALA A 20 -15.85 -21.79 1.19
CA ALA A 20 -15.85 -20.36 1.02
C ALA A 20 -14.85 -19.83 2.04
N GLN A 21 -13.57 -19.75 1.66
CA GLN A 21 -12.63 -18.90 2.37
C GLN A 21 -13.13 -17.48 2.14
N SER A 22 -13.90 -16.95 3.09
CA SER A 22 -14.00 -15.51 3.21
C SER A 22 -12.59 -15.06 3.56
N ALA A 23 -11.79 -14.77 2.54
CA ALA A 23 -10.53 -14.10 2.72
C ALA A 23 -10.89 -12.78 3.41
N GLU A 24 -10.59 -12.69 4.70
CA GLU A 24 -10.56 -11.43 5.41
C GLU A 24 -9.63 -10.54 4.58
N ARG A 25 -10.22 -9.55 3.88
CA ARG A 25 -9.45 -8.75 2.93
C ARG A 25 -8.60 -7.80 3.75
N ILE A 26 -7.38 -8.22 4.05
CA ILE A 26 -6.38 -7.39 4.69
C ILE A 26 -5.90 -6.36 3.65
N MET A 27 -5.62 -5.13 4.09
CA MET A 27 -4.98 -4.11 3.25
C MET A 27 -3.66 -4.65 2.71
N GLN A 28 -3.45 -4.55 1.39
CA GLN A 28 -2.22 -4.97 0.74
C GLN A 28 -1.50 -3.77 0.17
N ILE A 29 -0.20 -3.68 0.42
CA ILE A 29 0.67 -2.65 -0.14
C ILE A 29 1.77 -3.36 -0.91
N LYS A 30 1.82 -3.12 -2.22
CA LYS A 30 2.83 -3.69 -3.11
C LYS A 30 3.72 -2.57 -3.63
N ASP A 31 5.02 -2.70 -3.39
CA ASP A 31 6.01 -1.81 -3.98
C ASP A 31 6.18 -2.12 -5.47
N LEU A 32 5.94 -1.13 -6.32
CA LEU A 32 6.11 -1.22 -7.77
C LEU A 32 7.48 -0.72 -8.24
N GLY A 33 8.31 -0.19 -7.32
CA GLY A 33 9.61 0.37 -7.63
C GLY A 33 9.58 1.88 -7.80
N ILE A 34 10.62 2.40 -8.44
CA ILE A 34 10.85 3.85 -8.61
C ILE A 34 10.60 4.21 -10.08
N ASP A 35 9.80 5.25 -10.29
CA ASP A 35 9.59 5.88 -11.58
C ASP A 35 9.83 7.39 -11.45
N GLY A 36 10.82 7.90 -12.20
CA GLY A 36 11.30 9.26 -12.08
C GLY A 36 11.71 9.62 -10.64
N GLU A 37 11.06 10.64 -10.08
CA GLU A 37 11.31 11.13 -8.72
C GLU A 37 10.36 10.51 -7.68
N SER A 38 9.63 9.44 -8.00
CA SER A 38 8.66 8.83 -7.09
C SER A 38 8.83 7.33 -6.96
N ARG A 39 8.74 6.82 -5.72
CA ARG A 39 8.50 5.41 -5.45
C ARG A 39 7.01 5.15 -5.48
N ILE A 40 6.58 4.15 -6.22
CA ILE A 40 5.17 3.87 -6.45
C ILE A 40 4.77 2.65 -5.64
N TYR A 41 3.66 2.77 -4.91
CA TYR A 41 3.03 1.65 -4.22
C TYR A 41 1.62 1.43 -4.75
N ASP A 42 1.28 0.18 -5.06
CA ASP A 42 -0.07 -0.26 -5.35
C ASP A 42 -0.74 -0.71 -4.05
N VAL A 43 -1.83 -0.04 -3.68
CA VAL A 43 -2.57 -0.28 -2.44
C VAL A 43 -3.92 -0.86 -2.78
N ILE A 44 -4.21 -2.05 -2.25
CA ILE A 44 -5.53 -2.69 -2.34
C ILE A 44 -6.15 -2.66 -0.95
N CYS A 45 -7.28 -1.97 -0.83
CA CYS A 45 -7.99 -1.80 0.43
C CYS A 45 -8.85 -3.02 0.76
N PRO A 46 -9.23 -3.20 2.05
CA PRO A 46 -10.19 -4.23 2.46
C PRO A 46 -11.51 -4.22 1.70
N SER A 47 -11.96 -3.04 1.24
CA SER A 47 -13.16 -2.87 0.42
C SER A 47 -13.03 -3.50 -0.98
N GLY A 48 -11.81 -3.80 -1.43
CA GLY A 48 -11.51 -4.26 -2.78
C GLY A 48 -11.18 -3.13 -3.76
N ASN A 49 -11.33 -1.87 -3.36
CA ASN A 49 -10.88 -0.72 -4.14
C ASN A 49 -9.36 -0.59 -4.04
N GLY A 50 -8.72 -0.23 -5.15
CA GLY A 50 -7.27 -0.08 -5.23
C GLY A 50 -6.86 1.29 -5.75
N THR A 51 -5.65 1.72 -5.43
CA THR A 51 -5.10 3.01 -5.83
C THR A 51 -3.58 2.99 -5.81
N LEU A 52 -2.96 3.98 -6.47
CA LEU A 52 -1.52 4.17 -6.49
C LEU A 52 -1.12 5.29 -5.53
N LEU A 53 -0.11 5.02 -4.70
CA LEU A 53 0.58 6.01 -3.89
C LEU A 53 1.91 6.37 -4.55
N TYR A 54 2.15 7.66 -4.72
CA TYR A 54 3.39 8.22 -5.25
C TYR A 54 4.16 8.87 -4.11
N HIS A 55 5.17 8.18 -3.61
CA HIS A 55 6.07 8.70 -2.59
C HIS A 55 7.22 9.44 -3.26
N ARG A 56 7.27 10.76 -3.14
CA ARG A 56 8.35 11.55 -3.73
C ARG A 56 9.68 11.28 -3.03
N ILE A 57 10.68 10.90 -3.81
CA ILE A 57 12.05 10.69 -3.38
C ILE A 57 12.87 11.92 -3.79
N GLY A 58 13.71 12.43 -2.90
CA GLY A 58 14.64 13.52 -3.23
C GLY A 58 14.07 14.93 -3.10
N HIS A 59 12.75 15.11 -3.02
CA HIS A 59 12.12 16.34 -2.52
C HIS A 59 12.28 16.42 -0.99
N SER A 60 13.51 16.66 -0.53
CA SER A 60 13.73 17.38 0.72
C SER A 60 13.31 18.83 0.50
N ASP A 61 12.02 19.06 0.34
CA ASP A 61 11.52 20.42 0.14
C ASP A 61 11.77 21.22 1.41
N VAL A 62 12.63 22.22 1.22
CA VAL A 62 12.67 23.50 1.91
C VAL A 62 11.41 23.69 2.74
N LEU A 63 11.58 23.58 4.06
CA LEU A 63 10.57 24.03 5.01
C LEU A 63 10.15 25.44 4.58
N PRO A 64 8.85 25.78 4.47
CA PRO A 64 8.49 27.16 4.70
C PRO A 64 9.00 27.48 6.10
N GLU A 65 9.98 28.37 6.18
CA GLU A 65 10.63 28.85 7.39
C GLU A 65 9.57 29.48 8.32
N ASN A 66 8.80 28.68 9.06
CA ASN A 66 7.87 29.15 10.08
C ASN A 66 7.40 28.02 10.99
N GLU A 67 8.30 27.16 11.47
CA GLU A 67 8.15 26.55 12.80
C GLU A 67 9.51 26.60 13.49
N VAL A 68 9.69 27.69 14.23
CA VAL A 68 10.80 27.92 15.16
C VAL A 68 10.68 26.91 16.30
N ASP A 69 11.67 26.04 16.45
CA ASP A 69 12.42 25.88 17.71
C ASP A 69 13.67 24.99 17.52
N GLN A 70 14.84 25.62 17.70
CA GLN A 70 15.98 25.22 18.55
C GLN A 70 16.27 23.71 18.72
N GLU A 71 17.46 23.13 18.52
CA GLU A 71 18.84 23.59 18.64
C GLU A 71 19.78 22.59 17.92
N GLN A 72 21.02 23.02 17.75
CA GLN A 72 22.15 22.49 16.97
C GLN A 72 22.65 21.08 17.36
N GLU A 73 23.20 20.33 16.39
CA GLU A 73 24.58 19.78 16.42
C GLU A 73 24.96 19.21 15.02
N LEU A 74 25.63 20.01 14.18
CA LEU A 74 27.05 19.92 13.79
C LEU A 74 27.53 18.57 13.20
N ILE A 75 27.60 18.57 11.86
CA ILE A 75 28.38 17.78 10.89
C ILE A 75 29.43 16.79 11.47
N GLU A 76 29.30 15.51 11.13
CA GLU A 76 30.46 14.65 10.86
C GLU A 76 30.26 13.86 9.55
N LEU A 77 31.08 14.21 8.55
CA LEU A 77 31.21 13.52 7.26
C LEU A 77 31.93 12.18 7.48
N VAL A 78 31.20 11.07 7.59
CA VAL A 78 31.81 9.73 7.50
C VAL A 78 30.92 8.76 6.70
N ALA A 79 31.37 8.50 5.47
CA ALA A 79 31.20 7.31 4.61
C ALA A 79 29.78 6.76 4.30
N PRO A 80 29.52 6.40 3.03
CA PRO A 80 28.20 5.93 2.60
C PRO A 80 27.96 4.52 3.15
N LYS A 81 26.89 4.37 3.92
CA LYS A 81 26.33 3.07 4.28
C LYS A 81 24.88 3.04 3.84
N ASP A 82 24.65 2.22 2.82
CA ASP A 82 23.43 1.48 2.53
C ASP A 82 22.11 2.19 2.84
N ASP A 83 21.55 2.85 1.81
CA ASP A 83 20.12 2.93 1.46
C ASP A 83 19.06 3.00 2.58
N ALA A 84 19.39 3.61 3.72
CA ALA A 84 18.43 3.95 4.75
C ALA A 84 17.90 5.36 4.44
N PRO A 85 16.61 5.53 4.11
CA PRO A 85 16.04 6.87 3.99
C PRO A 85 16.19 7.57 5.34
N ALA A 86 16.74 8.79 5.30
CA ALA A 86 17.04 9.60 6.47
C ALA A 86 15.90 9.56 7.50
N LEU A 87 16.18 8.92 8.64
CA LEU A 87 15.34 8.89 9.83
C LEU A 87 15.12 10.32 10.32
N GLY A 88 14.02 10.96 9.91
CA GLY A 88 13.66 12.27 10.45
C GLY A 88 12.60 13.05 9.70
N LYS A 89 12.30 12.73 8.43
CA LYS A 89 11.31 13.49 7.65
C LYS A 89 10.10 12.63 7.29
N LYS A 90 8.90 13.16 7.57
CA LYS A 90 7.61 12.57 7.16
C LYS A 90 7.58 12.46 5.63
N PRO A 91 7.33 11.28 5.02
CA PRO A 91 7.21 11.16 3.57
C PRO A 91 6.05 11.99 3.04
N GLU A 92 6.29 12.73 1.96
CA GLU A 92 5.22 13.28 1.13
C GLU A 92 4.73 12.20 0.17
N VAL A 93 3.44 11.91 0.25
CA VAL A 93 2.77 10.88 -0.55
C VAL A 93 1.60 11.52 -1.29
N CYS A 94 1.54 11.27 -2.59
CA CYS A 94 0.49 11.76 -3.46
C CYS A 94 -0.41 10.63 -3.96
N THR A 95 -1.69 10.92 -4.15
CA THR A 95 -2.65 10.06 -4.87
C THR A 95 -3.16 10.78 -6.11
N LEU A 96 -3.54 10.03 -7.15
CA LEU A 96 -4.17 10.60 -8.34
C LEU A 96 -5.67 10.78 -8.08
N LYS A 97 -6.18 11.99 -8.23
CA LYS A 97 -7.61 12.32 -8.19
C LYS A 97 -8.28 12.02 -9.53
N ASN A 98 -9.62 11.97 -9.52
CA ASN A 98 -10.42 11.71 -10.72
C ASN A 98 -10.29 12.79 -11.82
N ASP A 99 -9.88 14.01 -11.45
CA ASP A 99 -9.60 15.12 -12.36
C ASP A 99 -8.20 15.05 -12.99
N GLY A 100 -7.39 14.06 -12.61
CA GLY A 100 -6.00 13.90 -13.06
C GLY A 100 -4.98 14.71 -12.28
N GLU A 101 -5.39 15.44 -11.23
CA GLU A 101 -4.47 16.14 -10.33
C GLU A 101 -3.95 15.22 -9.21
N TYR A 102 -2.81 15.57 -8.63
CA TYR A 102 -2.22 14.86 -7.50
C TYR A 102 -2.65 15.48 -6.16
N ASP A 103 -3.17 14.68 -5.24
CA ASP A 103 -3.40 15.07 -3.83
C ASP A 103 -2.18 14.68 -2.97
N CYS A 104 -1.27 15.61 -2.74
CA CYS A 104 -0.07 15.35 -1.94
C CYS A 104 -0.26 15.71 -0.47
N LYS A 105 0.08 14.80 0.44
CA LYS A 105 0.04 15.00 1.90
C LYS A 105 1.25 14.37 2.56
N LYS A 106 1.67 14.92 3.70
CA LYS A 106 2.77 14.36 4.51
C LYS A 106 2.22 13.36 5.53
N TYR A 107 2.77 12.15 5.53
CA TYR A 107 2.36 11.07 6.44
C TYR A 107 3.48 10.65 7.37
N LYS A 108 3.15 9.92 8.43
CA LYS A 108 4.16 9.33 9.32
C LYS A 108 5.03 8.30 8.59
N ASN A 109 4.39 7.48 7.76
CA ASN A 109 4.99 6.43 6.93
C ASN A 109 3.99 6.05 5.82
N ILE A 110 4.41 5.16 4.90
CA ILE A 110 3.56 4.69 3.79
C ILE A 110 2.33 3.94 4.30
N ASP A 111 2.44 3.18 5.39
CA ASP A 111 1.29 2.46 5.97
C ASP A 111 0.18 3.42 6.42
N SER A 112 0.55 4.54 7.05
CA SER A 112 -0.41 5.58 7.47
C SER A 112 -1.05 6.27 6.27
N ALA A 113 -0.31 6.43 5.17
CA ALA A 113 -0.85 6.97 3.92
C ALA A 113 -1.86 6.00 3.30
N ALA A 114 -1.50 4.71 3.21
CA ALA A 114 -2.38 3.66 2.72
C ALA A 114 -3.66 3.55 3.55
N GLU A 115 -3.57 3.59 4.88
CA GLU A 115 -4.73 3.55 5.76
C GLU A 115 -5.65 4.76 5.55
N ALA A 116 -5.09 5.96 5.43
CA ALA A 116 -5.86 7.18 5.20
C ALA A 116 -6.62 7.13 3.87
N VAL A 117 -5.94 6.71 2.80
CA VAL A 117 -6.55 6.61 1.48
C VAL A 117 -7.61 5.50 1.45
N CYS A 118 -7.36 4.35 2.08
CA CYS A 118 -8.35 3.29 2.17
C CYS A 118 -9.62 3.68 2.94
N LYS A 119 -9.53 4.63 3.88
CA LYS A 119 -10.71 5.21 4.54
C LYS A 119 -11.47 6.20 3.65
N GLU A 120 -10.81 6.79 2.66
CA GLU A 120 -11.40 7.76 1.75
C GLU A 120 -12.13 7.08 0.57
N ILE A 121 -11.54 5.99 0.04
CA ILE A 121 -12.06 5.30 -1.15
C ILE A 121 -12.90 4.05 -0.85
N GLY A 122 -12.99 3.61 0.42
CA GLY A 122 -13.71 2.42 0.86
C GLY A 122 -14.95 2.76 1.67
#